data_AF-D1AXU7-F1
#
_entry.id   AF-D1AXU7-F1
#
_cell.length_a   1.000
_cell.length_b   1.000
_cell.length_c   1.000
_cell.angle_alpha   90.00
_cell.angle_beta   90.00
_cell.angle_gamma   90.00
#
_symmetry.space_group_name_H-M   'P 1'
#
loop_
_entity.id
_entity.type
_entity.pdbx_description
1 polymer ?
#
loop_
_entity_poly.entity_id
_entity_poly.type
_entity_poly.pdbx_seq_one_letter_code
_entity_poly.pdbx_strand_id
1 'polypeptide(L)' 'MLLSILTAFLTFILGIGTTILYFLMLMYVVAAIGSFMQKDISLGIEALVLGFLLSPYGIPMAGTAVIAFLKGINEAIKSI' A
#
# COMPACT_ATOMS: atom_id res chain seq x y z
N MET A 1 -3.56 17.21 -20.43
CA MET A 1 -2.09 17.04 -20.28
C MET A 1 -1.66 16.99 -18.82
N LEU A 2 -2.05 17.96 -17.98
CA LEU A 2 -1.71 18.00 -16.54
C LEU A 2 -2.10 16.73 -15.78
N LEU A 3 -3.33 16.25 -15.96
CA LEU A 3 -3.82 15.06 -15.25
C LEU A 3 -3.03 13.79 -15.60
N SER A 4 -2.60 13.63 -16.86
CA SER A 4 -1.67 12.54 -17.24
C SER A 4 -0.35 12.58 -16.47
N ILE A 5 0.23 13.77 -16.31
CA ILE A 5 1.49 13.95 -15.58
C ILE A 5 1.28 13.65 -14.09
N LEU A 6 0.18 14.14 -13.51
CA LEU A 6 -0.19 13.85 -12.13
C LEU A 6 -0.37 12.34 -11.88
N THR A 7 -1.14 11.65 -12.72
CA THR A 7 -1.34 10.19 -12.58
C THR A 7 -0.03 9.42 -12.70
N ALA A 8 0.86 9.81 -13.62
CA ALA A 8 2.18 9.19 -13.75
C ALA A 8 3.05 9.41 -12.50
N PHE A 9 3.06 10.64 -11.97
CA PHE A 9 3.80 10.98 -10.76
C PHE A 9 3.29 10.22 -9.53
N LEU A 10 1.96 10.15 -9.34
CA LEU A 10 1.35 9.36 -8.26
C LEU A 10 1.66 7.86 -8.40
N THR A 11 1.67 7.34 -9.63
CA THR A 11 2.06 5.94 -9.90
C THR A 11 3.51 5.68 -9.51
N PHE A 12 4.42 6.61 -9.82
CA PHE A 12 5.81 6.52 -9.42
C PHE A 12 5.97 6.52 -7.90
N ILE A 13 5.34 7.48 -7.20
CA ILE A 13 5.37 7.55 -5.73
C ILE A 13 4.80 6.27 -5.13
N LEU A 14 3.68 5.76 -5.66
CA LEU A 14 3.09 4.52 -5.17
C LEU A 14 4.01 3.32 -5.41
N GLY A 15 4.73 3.25 -6.53
CA GLY A 15 5.70 2.18 -6.79
C GLY A 15 6.85 2.16 -5.77
N ILE A 16 7.44 3.32 -5.49
CA ILE A 16 8.50 3.44 -4.48
C ILE A 16 7.93 3.19 -3.08
N GLY A 17 6.78 3.78 -2.77
CA GLY A 17 6.09 3.63 -1.49
C GLY A 17 5.74 2.18 -1.18
N THR A 18 5.16 1.45 -2.13
CA THR A 18 4.82 0.02 -1.95
C THR A 18 6.04 -0.84 -1.69
N THR A 19 7.17 -0.56 -2.36
CA THR A 19 8.43 -1.25 -2.08
C THR A 19 8.87 -1.04 -0.62
N ILE A 20 8.83 0.20 -0.13
CA ILE A 20 9.17 0.52 1.27
C ILE A 20 8.18 -0.16 2.24
N LEU A 21 6.88 -0.09 1.94
CA LEU A 21 5.84 -0.73 2.75
C LEU A 21 6.03 -2.25 2.83
N TYR A 22 6.49 -2.91 1.77
CA TYR A 22 6.78 -4.35 1.79
C TYR A 22 7.97 -4.71 2.66
N PHE A 23 9.02 -3.88 2.67
CA PHE A 23 10.13 -4.07 3.61
C PHE A 23 9.65 -3.92 5.06
N LEU A 24 8.82 -2.92 5.35
CA LEU A 24 8.22 -2.75 6.68
C LEU A 24 7.28 -3.91 7.06
N MET A 25 6.44 -4.37 6.12
CA MET A 25 5.56 -5.52 6.30
C MET A 25 6.35 -6.75 6.75
N LEU A 26 7.49 -7.03 6.11
CA LEU A 26 8.33 -8.18 6.46
C LEU A 26 8.86 -8.08 7.90
N MET A 27 9.24 -6.90 8.36
CA MET A 27 9.63 -6.69 9.76
C MET A 27 8.47 -6.97 10.73
N TYR A 28 7.25 -6.54 10.41
CA TYR A 28 6.07 -6.82 11.23
C TYR A 28 5.69 -8.30 11.24
N VAL A 29 5.87 -9.02 10.14
CA VAL A 29 5.68 -10.48 10.10
C VAL A 29 6.68 -11.19 11.02
N VAL A 30 7.94 -10.79 10.99
CA VAL A 30 8.97 -11.33 11.90
C VAL A 30 8.63 -11.00 13.36
N ALA A 31 8.20 -9.77 13.63
CA ALA A 31 7.75 -9.37 14.96
C ALA A 31 6.57 -10.23 15.45
N ALA A 32 5.56 -10.46 14.61
CA ALA A 32 4.41 -11.31 14.94
C ALA A 32 4.83 -12.74 15.31
N ILE A 33 5.72 -13.34 14.51
CA ILE A 33 6.26 -14.68 14.80
C ILE A 33 6.99 -14.69 16.14
N GLY A 34 7.85 -13.70 16.39
CA GLY A 34 8.58 -13.57 17.65
C GLY A 34 7.66 -13.40 18.86
N SER A 35 6.61 -12.59 18.74
CA SER A 35 5.60 -12.38 19.78
C SER A 35 4.84 -13.67 20.10
N PHE A 36 4.42 -14.44 19.08
CA PHE A 36 3.77 -15.72 19.31
C PHE A 36 4.67 -16.76 19.97
N MET A 37 5.96 -16.80 19.63
CA MET A 37 6.94 -17.67 20.32
C MET A 37 7.09 -17.31 21.80
N GLN A 38 7.00 -16.01 22.14
CA GLN A 38 7.04 -15.51 23.51
C GLN A 38 5.69 -15.63 24.24
N LYS A 39 4.66 -16.20 23.58
CA LYS A 39 3.26 -16.25 24.05
C LYS A 39 2.63 -14.87 24.31
N ASP A 40 3.20 -13.81 23.73
CA ASP A 40 2.59 -12.49 23.72
C ASP A 40 1.64 -12.38 22.53
N ILE A 41 0.40 -12.79 22.78
CA ILE A 41 -0.64 -12.84 21.74
C ILE A 41 -1.09 -11.43 21.35
N SER A 42 -1.08 -10.48 22.30
CA SER A 42 -1.52 -9.10 22.03
C SER A 42 -0.60 -8.44 21.01
N LEU A 43 0.71 -8.46 21.27
CA LEU A 43 1.70 -7.91 20.34
C LEU A 43 1.72 -8.66 19.01
N GLY A 44 1.52 -9.98 19.03
CA GLY A 44 1.45 -10.79 17.81
C GLY A 44 0.29 -10.39 16.90
N ILE A 45 -0.89 -10.14 17.47
CA ILE A 45 -2.07 -9.68 16.71
C ILE A 45 -1.86 -8.25 16.21
N GLU A 46 -1.36 -7.33 17.04
CA GLU A 46 -1.07 -5.95 16.61
C GLU A 46 -0.10 -5.93 15.42
N ALA A 47 0.98 -6.71 15.50
CA ALA A 47 1.95 -6.85 14.42
C ALA A 47 1.34 -7.46 13.15
N LEU A 48 0.42 -8.43 13.27
CA LEU A 48 -0.31 -8.98 12.12
C LEU A 48 -1.23 -7.94 11.48
N VAL A 49 -1.98 -7.16 12.27
CA VAL A 49 -2.87 -6.12 11.75
C VAL A 49 -2.05 -5.05 11.02
N LEU A 50 -0.95 -4.59 11.61
CA LEU A 50 -0.05 -3.64 10.96
C LEU A 50 0.58 -4.23 9.70
N GLY A 51 1.06 -5.48 9.75
CA GLY A 51 1.59 -6.18 8.58
C GLY A 51 0.57 -6.29 7.45
N PHE A 52 -0.70 -6.58 7.76
CA PHE A 52 -1.79 -6.62 6.78
C PHE A 52 -2.06 -5.24 6.17
N LEU A 53 -2.11 -4.18 6.98
CA LEU A 53 -2.31 -2.80 6.49
C LEU A 53 -1.20 -2.33 5.55
N LEU A 54 0.03 -2.79 5.76
CA LEU A 54 1.18 -2.47 4.90
C LEU A 54 1.29 -3.39 3.66
N SER A 55 0.56 -4.50 3.64
CA SER A 55 0.55 -5.47 2.54
C SER A 55 -0.06 -4.89 1.26
N PRO A 56 0.09 -5.56 0.09
CA PRO A 56 -0.52 -5.12 -1.17
C PRO A 56 -2.04 -4.88 -1.07
N TYR A 57 -2.70 -5.52 -0.11
CA TYR A 57 -4.15 -5.47 0.10
C TYR A 57 -4.60 -4.37 1.07
N GLY A 58 -3.68 -3.70 1.76
CA GLY A 58 -3.98 -2.61 2.68
C GLY A 58 -3.86 -1.23 2.03
N ILE A 59 -2.99 -0.38 2.56
CA ILE A 59 -2.73 0.99 2.08
C ILE A 59 -2.38 1.04 0.58
N PRO A 60 -1.54 0.15 0.03
CA PRO A 60 -1.26 0.08 -1.41
C PRO A 60 -2.51 0.00 -2.29
N MET A 61 -3.52 -0.80 -1.90
CA MET A 61 -4.74 -0.99 -2.68
C MET A 61 -5.60 0.28 -2.74
N ALA A 62 -5.62 1.07 -1.65
CA ALA A 62 -6.28 2.37 -1.69
C ALA A 62 -5.57 3.32 -2.68
N GLY A 63 -4.24 3.33 -2.69
CA GLY A 63 -3.44 4.11 -3.64
C GLY A 63 -3.72 3.72 -5.09
N THR A 64 -3.78 2.42 -5.40
CA THR A 64 -4.09 1.95 -6.76
C THR A 64 -5.50 2.33 -7.19
N ALA A 65 -6.49 2.24 -6.30
CA ALA A 65 -7.86 2.64 -6.58
C ALA A 65 -7.97 4.14 -6.92
N VAL A 66 -7.29 5.01 -6.17
CA VAL A 66 -7.24 6.46 -6.44
C VAL A 66 -6.62 6.73 -7.82
N ILE A 67 -5.50 6.08 -8.14
CA ILE A 67 -4.84 6.24 -9.45
C ILE A 67 -5.74 5.76 -10.59
N ALA A 68 -6.41 4.63 -10.42
CA ALA A 68 -7.34 4.09 -11.41
C ALA A 68 -8.51 5.05 -11.67
N PHE A 69 -9.07 5.64 -10.61
CA PHE A 69 -10.10 6.66 -10.71
C PHE A 69 -9.63 7.90 -11.50
N LEU A 70 -8.46 8.43 -11.16
CA LEU A 70 -7.88 9.58 -11.88
C LEU A 70 -7.58 9.27 -13.35
N LYS A 71 -7.15 8.04 -13.64
CA LYS A 71 -6.95 7.58 -15.01
C LYS A 71 -8.26 7.55 -15.79
N GLY A 72 -9.34 7.03 -15.19
CA GLY A 72 -10.68 7.04 -15.80
C GLY A 72 -11.19 8.45 -16.14
N ILE A 73 -11.00 9.41 -15.23
CA ILE A 73 -11.32 10.83 -15.50
C ILE A 73 -10.48 11.36 -16.68
N ASN A 74 -9.18 11.08 -16.69
CA ASN A 74 -8.28 11.56 -17.74
C ASN A 74 -8.64 11.02 -19.13
N GLU A 75 -9.09 9.77 -19.19
CA GLU A 75 -9.57 9.15 -20.44
C GLU A 75 -10.87 9.79 -20.90
N ALA A 76 -11.84 10.01 -19.99
CA ALA A 76 -13.09 10.69 -20.31
C ALA A 76 -12.87 12.11 -20.84
N ILE A 77 -11.96 12.89 -20.23
CA ILE A 77 -11.64 14.24 -20.71
C ILE A 77 -10.98 14.21 -22.10
N LYS A 78 -10.13 13.22 -22.39
CA LYS A 78 -9.49 13.10 -23.71
C LYS A 78 -10.43 12.67 -24.83
N SER A 79 -11.57 12.08 -24.49
CA SER A 79 -12.59 11.67 -25.46
C SER A 79 -13.56 12.78 -25.90
N ILE A 80 -13.41 13.99 -25.34
CA ILE A 80 -14.16 15.20 -25.68
C ILE A 80 -13.27 16.09 -26.56
#